data_AF-A0A0L6JX62-F1
#
_entry.id   AF-A0A0L6JX62-F1
#
_cell.length_a   1.000
_cell.length_b   1.000
_cell.length_c   1.000
_cell.angle_alpha   90.00
_cell.angle_beta   90.00
_cell.angle_gamma   90.00
#
_symmetry.space_group_name_H-M   'P 1'
#
loop_
_entity.id
_entity.type
_entity.pdbx_description
1 polymer ?
#
loop_
_entity_poly.entity_id
_entity_poly.type
_entity_poly.pdbx_seq_one_letter_code
_entity_poly.pdbx_strand_id
1 'polypeptide(L)'
;MDILHDIILKTLQYIIEATIAILVPIVIRFVLTKTNKENLSKYVTIAEFIVKAVEQIYGGGNGSAKKSAAVTKLSQMTKGKLSTDDLHHLIEAAVFEMNKDLKQAIKAIPEMKDSKTVIAKKNAAVV
;
A
#
# COMPACT_ATOMS: atom_id res chain seq x y z
N MET A 1 -54.91 5.52 -35.39
CA MET A 1 -53.45 5.41 -35.60
C MET A 1 -52.68 5.46 -34.27
N ASP A 2 -53.37 5.50 -33.13
CA ASP A 2 -52.77 5.77 -31.82
C ASP A 2 -52.25 4.52 -31.11
N ILE A 3 -52.93 3.38 -31.24
CA ILE A 3 -52.54 2.13 -30.56
C ILE A 3 -51.18 1.62 -31.04
N LEU A 4 -50.92 1.70 -32.35
CA LEU A 4 -49.65 1.24 -32.92
C LEU A 4 -48.48 2.15 -32.51
N HIS A 5 -48.71 3.46 -32.46
CA HIS A 5 -47.72 4.44 -31.99
C HIS A 5 -47.39 4.23 -30.51
N ASP A 6 -48.41 4.01 -29.68
CA ASP A 6 -48.23 3.76 -28.24
C ASP A 6 -47.46 2.47 -27.98
N ILE A 7 -47.71 1.41 -28.75
CA ILE A 7 -46.98 0.14 -28.65
C ILE A 7 -45.50 0.34 -29.05
N ILE A 8 -45.23 1.08 -30.11
CA ILE A 8 -43.86 1.35 -30.57
C ILE A 8 -43.10 2.17 -29.52
N LEU A 9 -43.70 3.22 -28.98
CA LEU A 9 -43.07 4.06 -27.96
C LEU A 9 -42.82 3.29 -26.65
N LYS A 10 -43.77 2.49 -26.19
CA LYS A 10 -43.60 1.63 -25.00
C LYS A 10 -42.51 0.60 -25.21
N THR A 11 -42.46 -0.03 -26.38
CA THR A 11 -41.42 -1.02 -26.70
C THR A 11 -40.03 -0.38 -26.71
N LEU A 12 -39.89 0.81 -27.32
CA LEU A 12 -38.64 1.57 -27.30
C LEU A 12 -38.23 1.96 -25.88
N GLN A 13 -39.17 2.39 -25.05
CA GLN A 13 -38.93 2.71 -23.65
C GLN A 13 -38.42 1.49 -22.87
N TYR A 14 -39.04 0.32 -23.03
CA TYR A 14 -38.58 -0.90 -22.35
C TYR A 14 -37.19 -1.35 -22.80
N ILE A 15 -36.85 -1.15 -24.06
CA ILE A 15 -35.49 -1.44 -24.56
C ILE A 15 -34.47 -0.50 -23.92
N ILE A 16 -34.79 0.78 -23.79
CA ILE A 16 -33.91 1.77 -23.13
C ILE A 16 -33.74 1.42 -21.65
N GLU A 17 -34.84 1.13 -20.94
CA GLU A 17 -34.82 0.75 -19.53
C GLU A 17 -34.00 -0.54 -19.29
N ALA A 18 -34.20 -1.57 -20.12
CA ALA A 18 -33.42 -2.80 -20.05
C ALA A 18 -31.92 -2.56 -20.32
N THR A 19 -31.61 -1.69 -21.28
CA THR A 19 -30.22 -1.33 -21.61
C THR A 19 -29.54 -0.60 -20.45
N ILE A 20 -30.23 0.36 -19.82
CA ILE A 20 -29.72 1.09 -18.66
C ILE A 20 -29.54 0.13 -17.47
N ALA A 21 -30.52 -0.74 -17.22
CA ALA A 21 -30.46 -1.71 -16.12
C ALA A 21 -29.26 -2.66 -16.22
N ILE A 22 -28.80 -2.99 -17.44
CA ILE A 22 -27.63 -3.84 -17.67
C ILE A 22 -26.32 -3.03 -17.65
N LEU A 23 -26.28 -1.88 -18.33
CA LEU A 23 -25.04 -1.14 -18.52
C LEU A 23 -24.58 -0.37 -17.27
N VAL A 24 -25.51 0.20 -16.50
CA VAL A 24 -25.17 1.04 -15.33
C VAL A 24 -24.39 0.25 -14.27
N PRO A 25 -24.82 -0.96 -13.84
CA PRO A 25 -24.07 -1.76 -12.87
C PRO A 25 -22.67 -2.15 -13.36
N ILE A 26 -22.50 -2.42 -14.66
CA ILE A 26 -21.21 -2.79 -15.26
C ILE A 26 -20.25 -1.61 -15.20
N VAL A 27 -20.70 -0.43 -15.63
CA VAL A 27 -19.89 0.79 -15.61
C VAL A 27 -19.51 1.18 -14.19
N ILE A 28 -20.46 1.13 -13.25
CA ILE A 28 -20.19 1.41 -11.82
C ILE A 28 -19.15 0.44 -11.26
N ARG A 29 -19.31 -0.88 -11.47
CA ARG A 29 -18.33 -1.87 -11.01
C ARG A 29 -16.96 -1.67 -11.65
N PHE A 30 -16.90 -1.36 -12.94
CA PHE A 30 -15.66 -1.10 -13.65
C PHE A 30 -14.92 0.11 -13.08
N VAL A 31 -15.60 1.24 -12.91
CA VAL A 31 -15.02 2.47 -12.32
C VAL A 31 -14.54 2.22 -10.89
N LEU A 32 -15.34 1.56 -10.06
CA LEU A 32 -15.00 1.31 -8.65
C LEU A 32 -13.85 0.31 -8.47
N THR A 33 -13.74 -0.70 -9.34
CA THR A 33 -12.67 -1.71 -9.25
C THR A 33 -11.33 -1.22 -9.80
N LYS A 34 -11.32 -0.48 -10.92
CA LYS A 34 -10.10 0.01 -11.57
C LYS A 34 -9.48 1.22 -10.87
N THR A 35 -10.29 2.12 -10.30
CA THR A 35 -9.79 3.44 -9.90
C THR A 35 -9.08 3.45 -8.54
N ASN A 36 -9.44 2.55 -7.63
CA ASN A 36 -8.97 2.65 -6.23
C ASN A 36 -7.96 1.57 -5.81
N LYS A 37 -8.23 0.28 -6.11
CA LYS A 37 -7.37 -0.82 -5.61
C LYS A 37 -6.01 -0.92 -6.30
N GLU A 38 -5.97 -0.81 -7.62
CA GLU A 38 -4.73 -0.94 -8.40
C GLU A 38 -3.76 0.22 -8.12
N ASN A 39 -4.30 1.43 -7.92
CA ASN A 39 -3.52 2.61 -7.59
C ASN A 39 -3.03 2.58 -6.14
N LEU A 40 -3.88 2.16 -5.19
CA LEU A 40 -3.49 2.05 -3.80
C LEU A 40 -2.36 1.03 -3.59
N SER A 41 -2.46 -0.17 -4.18
CA SER A 41 -1.40 -1.17 -4.09
C SER A 41 -0.07 -0.65 -4.65
N LYS A 42 -0.09 0.09 -5.77
CA LYS A 42 1.12 0.72 -6.33
C LYS A 42 1.73 1.72 -5.37
N TYR A 43 0.93 2.58 -4.75
CA TYR A 43 1.42 3.58 -3.80
C TYR A 43 1.97 2.95 -2.51
N VAL A 44 1.36 1.88 -2.02
CA VAL A 44 1.87 1.09 -0.89
C VAL A 44 3.26 0.52 -1.22
N THR A 45 3.41 -0.15 -2.37
CA THR A 45 4.72 -0.71 -2.78
C THR A 45 5.80 0.36 -2.94
N ILE A 46 5.46 1.53 -3.51
CA ILE A 46 6.40 2.64 -3.64
C ILE A 46 6.78 3.19 -2.25
N ALA A 47 5.82 3.33 -1.34
CA ALA A 47 6.07 3.80 0.03
C ALA A 47 7.00 2.85 0.80
N GLU A 48 6.76 1.54 0.72
CA GLU A 48 7.64 0.51 1.31
C GLU A 48 9.06 0.58 0.77
N PHE A 49 9.22 0.70 -0.55
CA PHE A 49 10.53 0.84 -1.18
C PHE A 49 11.26 2.09 -0.67
N ILE A 50 10.57 3.23 -0.60
CA ILE A 50 11.15 4.49 -0.13
C ILE A 50 11.57 4.39 1.34
N VAL A 51 10.71 3.84 2.21
CA VAL A 51 11.04 3.69 3.64
C VAL A 51 12.28 2.83 3.83
N LYS A 52 12.38 1.70 3.12
CA LYS A 52 13.57 0.83 3.16
C LYS A 52 14.82 1.56 2.67
N ALA A 53 14.72 2.33 1.59
CA ALA A 53 15.84 3.11 1.07
C ALA A 53 16.28 4.22 2.04
N VAL A 54 15.32 4.94 2.65
CA VAL A 54 15.61 5.97 3.66
C VAL A 54 16.26 5.37 4.90
N GLU A 55 15.82 4.20 5.36
CA GLU A 55 16.44 3.51 6.49
C GLU A 55 17.90 3.15 6.20
N GLN A 56 18.21 2.70 4.98
CA GLN A 56 19.59 2.41 4.56
C GLN A 56 20.48 3.65 4.51
N ILE A 57 19.95 4.79 4.06
CA ILE A 57 20.70 6.05 3.95
C ILE A 57 20.99 6.64 5.34
N TYR A 58 20.00 6.66 6.22
CA TYR A 58 20.09 7.35 7.51
C TYR A 58 20.59 6.45 8.65
N GLY A 59 20.61 5.12 8.48
CA GLY A 59 20.95 4.18 9.54
C GLY A 59 19.97 4.26 10.73
N GLY A 60 20.30 3.67 11.88
CA GLY A 60 19.43 3.73 13.06
C GLY A 60 19.25 5.14 13.64
N GLY A 61 18.08 5.46 14.20
CA GLY A 61 17.77 6.76 14.84
C GLY A 61 17.09 7.78 13.90
N ASN A 62 16.91 9.02 14.35
CA ASN A 62 16.41 10.17 13.55
C ASN A 62 15.05 9.97 12.84
N GLY A 63 14.07 9.37 13.53
CA GLY A 63 12.75 9.05 12.93
C GLY A 63 12.03 10.24 12.29
N SER A 64 12.13 11.44 12.87
CA SER A 64 11.51 12.66 12.31
C SER A 64 12.11 13.04 10.95
N ALA A 65 13.45 13.07 10.84
CA ALA A 65 14.14 13.39 9.59
C ALA A 65 13.86 12.35 8.50
N LYS A 66 13.86 11.05 8.87
CA LYS A 66 13.52 9.95 7.96
C LYS A 66 12.10 10.06 7.43
N LYS A 67 11.13 10.33 8.32
CA LYS A 67 9.73 10.48 7.93
C LYS A 67 9.56 11.64 6.94
N SER A 68 10.19 12.78 7.22
CA SER A 68 10.17 13.94 6.32
C SER A 68 10.76 13.61 4.95
N ALA A 69 11.96 13.01 4.91
CA ALA A 69 12.61 12.61 3.66
C ALA A 69 11.77 11.61 2.85
N ALA A 70 11.15 10.63 3.52
CA ALA A 70 10.29 9.64 2.88
C ALA A 70 9.01 10.28 2.30
N VAL A 71 8.38 11.20 3.03
CA VAL A 71 7.20 11.94 2.55
C VAL A 71 7.54 12.81 1.33
N THR A 72 8.65 13.56 1.39
CA THR A 72 9.11 14.36 0.24
C THR A 72 9.35 13.49 -0.98
N LYS A 73 10.03 12.35 -0.81
CA LYS A 73 10.33 11.44 -1.92
C LYS A 73 9.08 10.79 -2.51
N LEU A 74 8.14 10.38 -1.67
CA LEU A 74 6.88 9.77 -2.10
C LEU A 74 6.01 10.79 -2.86
N SER A 75 5.94 12.03 -2.38
CA SER A 75 5.26 13.12 -3.07
C SER A 75 5.83 13.35 -4.48
N GLN A 76 7.16 13.38 -4.61
CA GLN A 76 7.84 13.51 -5.91
C GLN A 76 7.54 12.33 -6.86
N MET A 77 7.64 11.09 -6.37
CA MET A 77 7.41 9.90 -7.18
C MET A 77 5.95 9.74 -7.61
N THR A 78 5.02 10.21 -6.79
CA THR A 78 3.59 10.21 -7.09
C THR A 78 3.14 11.47 -7.83
N LYS A 79 4.05 12.41 -8.12
CA LYS A 79 3.79 13.68 -8.82
C LYS A 79 2.66 14.49 -8.16
N GLY A 80 2.61 14.50 -6.83
CA GLY A 80 1.60 15.22 -6.06
C GLY A 80 0.18 14.68 -6.19
N LYS A 81 0.00 13.44 -6.65
CA LYS A 81 -1.32 12.79 -6.76
C LYS A 81 -1.93 12.36 -5.42
N LEU A 82 -1.14 12.41 -4.35
CA LEU A 82 -1.53 12.02 -3.02
C LEU A 82 -1.65 13.26 -2.13
N SER A 83 -2.65 13.27 -1.26
CA SER A 83 -2.75 14.29 -0.22
C SER A 83 -1.62 14.13 0.80
N THR A 84 -1.36 15.19 1.58
CA THR A 84 -0.39 15.14 2.67
C THR A 84 -0.71 14.02 3.67
N ASP A 85 -1.99 13.82 3.99
CA ASP A 85 -2.43 12.78 4.91
C ASP A 85 -2.21 11.38 4.32
N ASP A 86 -2.52 11.17 3.04
CA ASP A 86 -2.26 9.90 2.36
C ASP A 86 -0.77 9.57 2.36
N LEU A 87 0.09 10.55 2.10
CA LEU A 87 1.53 10.39 2.17
C LEU A 87 1.97 9.94 3.57
N HIS A 88 1.47 10.60 4.63
CA HIS A 88 1.81 10.22 5.99
C HIS A 88 1.33 8.82 6.36
N HIS A 89 0.08 8.47 6.03
CA HIS A 89 -0.47 7.14 6.31
C HIS A 89 0.28 6.03 5.57
N LEU A 90 0.62 6.24 4.30
CA LEU A 90 1.38 5.26 3.51
C LEU A 90 2.80 5.06 4.07
N ILE A 91 3.46 6.14 4.49
CA ILE A 91 4.78 6.04 5.13
C ILE A 91 4.69 5.33 6.49
N GLU A 92 3.70 5.63 7.31
CA GLU A 92 3.52 4.96 8.60
C GLU A 92 3.21 3.47 8.45
N ALA A 93 2.32 3.12 7.50
CA ALA A 93 2.01 1.74 7.18
C ALA A 93 3.26 0.97 6.71
N ALA A 94 4.07 1.59 5.84
CA ALA A 94 5.32 1.01 5.36
C ALA A 94 6.35 0.80 6.48
N VAL A 95 6.49 1.76 7.41
CA VAL A 95 7.36 1.62 8.59
C VAL A 95 6.87 0.50 9.51
N PHE A 96 5.55 0.41 9.72
CA PHE A 96 4.94 -0.65 10.51
C PHE A 96 5.23 -2.03 9.90
N GLU A 97 5.00 -2.21 8.60
CA GLU A 97 5.22 -3.48 7.92
C GLU A 97 6.71 -3.88 7.94
N MET A 98 7.62 -2.93 7.67
CA MET A 98 9.06 -3.17 7.79
C MET A 98 9.47 -3.62 9.20
N ASN A 99 8.92 -2.99 10.24
CA ASN A 99 9.20 -3.36 11.63
C ASN A 99 8.63 -4.74 11.99
N LYS A 100 7.46 -5.08 11.45
CA LYS A 100 6.85 -6.40 11.59
C LYS A 100 7.73 -7.47 10.92
N ASP A 101 8.18 -7.25 9.69
CA ASP A 101 9.10 -8.15 8.97
C ASP A 101 10.39 -8.36 9.75
N LEU A 102 11.01 -7.29 10.25
CA LEU A 102 12.24 -7.35 11.04
C LEU A 102 12.04 -8.18 12.32
N LYS A 103 10.94 -7.97 13.05
CA LYS A 103 10.61 -8.74 14.25
C LYS A 103 10.37 -10.21 13.94
N GLN A 104 9.73 -10.53 12.82
CA GLN A 104 9.53 -11.92 12.40
C GLN A 104 10.85 -12.59 12.02
N ALA A 105 11.70 -11.88 11.26
CA ALA A 105 13.03 -12.37 10.89
C ALA A 105 13.87 -12.66 12.15
N ILE A 106 13.86 -11.77 13.15
CA ILE A 106 14.57 -11.98 14.42
C ILE A 106 14.07 -13.23 15.15
N LYS A 107 12.75 -13.46 15.19
CA LYS A 107 12.15 -14.66 15.82
C LYS A 107 12.49 -15.96 15.09
N ALA A 108 12.71 -15.89 13.78
CA ALA A 108 13.04 -17.05 12.95
C ALA A 108 14.54 -17.42 12.99
N ILE A 109 15.40 -16.54 13.50
CA ILE A 109 16.78 -16.89 13.80
C ILE A 109 16.75 -17.87 14.98
N PRO A 110 17.20 -19.14 14.81
CA PRO A 110 17.27 -20.09 15.92
C PRO A 110 18.10 -19.44 17.02
N GLU A 111 17.62 -19.48 18.28
CA GLU A 111 18.28 -18.82 19.39
C GLU A 111 19.75 -19.25 19.45
N MET A 112 20.65 -18.40 18.95
CA MET A 112 22.02 -18.37 19.44
C MET A 112 21.97 -17.74 20.83
N LYS A 113 21.35 -18.47 21.77
CA LYS A 113 21.58 -18.28 23.19
C LYS A 113 23.10 -18.37 23.37
N ASP A 114 23.64 -17.32 23.98
CA ASP A 114 25.01 -17.21 24.50
C ASP A 114 26.10 -16.50 23.67
N SER A 115 25.89 -15.22 23.36
CA SER A 115 27.02 -14.30 23.15
C SER A 115 27.77 -13.94 24.47
N LYS A 116 27.29 -14.41 25.64
CA LYS A 116 28.04 -14.32 26.91
C LYS A 116 29.03 -15.47 27.12
N THR A 117 28.89 -16.60 26.42
CA THR A 117 29.74 -17.79 26.64
C THR A 117 30.95 -17.83 25.69
N VAL A 118 30.90 -17.11 24.55
CA VAL A 118 32.05 -17.00 23.61
C VAL A 118 33.17 -16.13 24.18
N ILE A 119 32.84 -15.09 24.96
CA ILE A 119 33.84 -14.21 25.58
C ILE A 119 34.46 -14.85 26.83
N ALA A 120 33.71 -15.70 27.56
CA ALA A 120 34.22 -16.40 28.75
C ALA A 120 35.18 -17.55 28.43
N LYS A 121 35.01 -18.25 27.30
CA LYS A 121 35.91 -19.36 26.90
C LYS A 121 37.27 -18.91 26.36
N LYS A 122 37.41 -17.67 25.91
CA LYS A 122 38.70 -17.17 25.39
C LYS A 122 39.69 -16.80 26.50
N ASN A 123 39.21 -16.47 27.70
CA ASN A 123 40.06 -16.08 28.83
C ASN A 123 40.41 -17.24 29.77
N ALA A 124 39.77 -18.41 29.63
CA ALA A 124 40.09 -19.61 30.42
C ALA A 124 41.12 -20.54 29.73
N ALA A 125 41.50 -20.26 28.49
CA ALA A 125 42.52 -21.02 27.74
C ALA A 125 43.90 -20.35 27.77
N VAL A 126 44.05 -19.26 28.54
CA VAL A 126 45.31 -18.52 28.75
C VAL A 126 45.51 -18.29 30.25
N VAL A 127 45.50 -19.38 31.03
CA VAL A 127 46.13 -19.47 32.36
C VAL A 127 46.70 -20.88 32.50
#